data_AF-A0A7J4XJ60-F1
#
_entry.id   AF-A0A7J4XJ60-F1
#
_cell.length_a   1.000
_cell.length_b   1.000
_cell.length_c   1.000
_cell.angle_alpha   90.00
_cell.angle_beta   90.00
_cell.angle_gamma   90.00
#
_symmetry.space_group_name_H-M   'P 1'
#
loop_
_entity.id
_entity.type
_entity.pdbx_description
1 polymer ?
#
loop_
_entity_poly.entity_id
_entity_poly.type
_entity_poly.pdbx_seq_one_letter_code
_entity_poly.pdbx_strand_id
1 'polypeptide(L)'
;MNTIGTNISAGGGFGSYMLVNAAAQTLMGYHRRGEQDVAAAKSEQFQEELAEAKREFQDELEAKKVADMRHKMRVAREYRLIEKFEGSKLKVLMGELKTLLDKEFPLKDEAFPIIVDAIEEYRKLGYGTQVPLNVILLHTLGNAGIDYDEIVDSLDIYGDKLGNIEYRRWCDKDIARNAALFNLHAILGNIPTAVISPLFWKNKVHFTAAMWDAQCETKPLVRPLFSIDCDFMQLKTSDYRKMFQQKLTMITTIISGCARDSYVLLAHGLTPTFPKVLQGDEALRKMLLAKENKPVLDFILNDYRNTIQSLTKLESPKRIFTDDERTFLIGQLDNATKMIEKL
;
A
#
# COMPACT_ATOMS: atom_id res chain seq x y z
N MET A 1 -48.30 -97.30 -76.64
CA MET A 1 -47.85 -98.62 -77.16
C MET A 1 -46.61 -98.39 -78.01
N ASN A 2 -45.58 -99.21 -77.78
CA ASN A 2 -44.18 -99.09 -78.23
C ASN A 2 -43.96 -99.06 -79.74
N THR A 3 -42.89 -98.37 -80.19
CA THR A 3 -41.72 -99.00 -80.83
C THR A 3 -40.53 -98.05 -80.99
N ILE A 4 -39.34 -98.56 -80.70
CA ILE A 4 -38.00 -98.00 -80.99
C ILE A 4 -37.66 -98.28 -82.46
N GLY A 5 -36.89 -97.40 -83.11
CA GLY A 5 -36.25 -97.68 -84.40
C GLY A 5 -35.24 -96.61 -84.82
N THR A 6 -33.96 -96.94 -84.71
CA THR A 6 -32.74 -96.20 -85.11
C THR A 6 -32.50 -96.19 -86.63
N ASN A 7 -31.96 -95.10 -87.21
CA ASN A 7 -30.67 -95.07 -87.94
C ASN A 7 -30.34 -93.72 -88.61
N ILE A 8 -29.03 -93.52 -88.78
CA ILE A 8 -28.24 -92.28 -88.96
C ILE A 8 -27.61 -92.24 -90.36
N SER A 9 -27.48 -91.05 -90.99
CA SER A 9 -26.25 -90.51 -91.67
C SER A 9 -26.59 -89.26 -92.54
N ALA A 10 -26.17 -88.02 -92.18
CA ALA A 10 -24.89 -87.30 -92.48
C ALA A 10 -24.94 -86.53 -93.84
N GLY A 11 -24.49 -85.27 -94.06
CA GLY A 11 -23.78 -84.17 -93.36
C GLY A 11 -23.82 -82.91 -94.28
N GLY A 12 -23.23 -81.72 -94.08
CA GLY A 12 -22.29 -81.14 -93.11
C GLY A 12 -22.02 -79.64 -93.47
N GLY A 13 -21.36 -78.86 -92.60
CA GLY A 13 -20.93 -77.48 -92.95
C GLY A 13 -20.36 -76.53 -91.88
N PHE A 14 -20.52 -76.76 -90.56
CA PHE A 14 -20.15 -75.75 -89.52
C PHE A 14 -19.13 -76.22 -88.45
N GLY A 15 -18.58 -77.44 -88.53
CA GLY A 15 -17.78 -78.03 -87.44
C GLY A 15 -16.29 -77.67 -87.38
N SER A 16 -15.63 -77.48 -88.53
CA SER A 16 -14.16 -77.38 -88.60
C SER A 16 -13.61 -75.99 -88.24
N TYR A 17 -14.33 -74.90 -88.54
CA TYR A 17 -13.91 -73.54 -88.18
C TYR A 17 -13.97 -73.27 -86.67
N MET A 18 -14.99 -73.80 -85.99
CA MET A 18 -15.19 -73.63 -84.55
C MET A 18 -14.09 -74.33 -83.73
N LEU A 19 -13.58 -75.46 -84.22
CA LEU A 19 -12.52 -76.24 -83.56
C LEU A 19 -11.16 -75.54 -83.62
N VAL A 20 -10.81 -74.95 -84.78
CA VAL A 20 -9.56 -74.20 -84.95
C VAL A 20 -9.57 -72.90 -84.14
N ASN A 21 -10.72 -72.21 -84.09
CA ASN A 21 -10.84 -70.97 -83.33
C ASN A 21 -10.79 -71.22 -81.81
N ALA A 22 -11.39 -72.32 -81.33
CA ALA A 22 -11.28 -72.76 -79.94
C ALA A 22 -9.84 -73.14 -79.56
N ALA A 23 -9.12 -73.84 -80.44
CA ALA A 23 -7.71 -74.19 -80.21
C ALA A 23 -6.81 -72.95 -80.17
N ALA A 24 -7.01 -71.99 -81.08
CA ALA A 24 -6.24 -70.75 -81.13
C ALA A 24 -6.49 -69.85 -79.91
N GLN A 25 -7.74 -69.72 -79.45
CA GLN A 25 -8.07 -68.98 -78.22
C GLN A 25 -7.50 -69.67 -76.97
N THR A 26 -7.43 -71.00 -76.95
CA THR A 26 -6.86 -71.74 -75.81
C THR A 26 -5.34 -71.58 -75.76
N LEU A 27 -4.65 -71.64 -76.90
CA LEU A 27 -3.20 -71.42 -77.01
C LEU A 27 -2.79 -69.98 -76.67
N MET A 28 -3.48 -68.98 -77.24
CA MET A 28 -3.26 -67.55 -76.93
C MET A 28 -3.60 -67.24 -75.46
N GLY A 29 -4.64 -67.87 -74.91
CA GLY A 29 -5.02 -67.75 -73.51
C GLY A 29 -4.06 -68.46 -72.54
N TYR A 30 -3.29 -69.46 -72.99
CA TYR A 30 -2.26 -70.10 -72.19
C TYR A 30 -1.01 -69.23 -72.07
N HIS A 31 -0.61 -68.57 -73.17
CA HIS A 31 0.55 -67.67 -73.18
C HIS A 31 0.32 -66.41 -72.33
N ARG A 32 -0.90 -65.82 -72.38
CA ARG A 32 -1.28 -64.64 -71.58
C ARG A 32 -1.41 -64.89 -70.07
N ARG A 33 -1.67 -66.13 -69.64
CA ARG A 33 -1.76 -66.49 -68.21
C ARG A 33 -0.39 -66.53 -67.54
N GLY A 34 0.63 -67.03 -68.24
CA GLY A 34 2.00 -67.01 -67.73
C GLY A 34 2.58 -65.60 -67.52
N GLU A 35 2.20 -64.63 -68.36
CA GLU A 35 2.64 -63.23 -68.19
C GLU A 35 1.88 -62.49 -67.06
N GLN A 36 0.63 -62.88 -66.78
CA GLN A 36 -0.16 -62.32 -65.68
C GLN A 36 0.30 -62.83 -64.31
N ASP A 37 0.71 -64.09 -64.21
CA ASP A 37 1.20 -64.68 -62.94
C ASP A 37 2.53 -64.04 -62.50
N VAL A 38 3.43 -63.73 -63.45
CA VAL A 38 4.71 -63.04 -63.16
C VAL A 38 4.50 -61.56 -62.79
N ALA A 39 3.49 -60.90 -63.38
CA ALA A 39 3.13 -59.53 -63.02
C ALA A 39 2.44 -59.44 -61.65
N ALA A 40 1.59 -60.43 -61.31
CA ALA A 40 0.95 -60.54 -60.01
C ALA A 40 1.97 -60.77 -58.89
N ALA A 41 2.92 -61.69 -59.07
CA ALA A 41 3.97 -61.96 -58.09
C ALA A 41 4.87 -60.72 -57.83
N LYS A 42 5.22 -59.95 -58.87
CA LYS A 42 5.95 -58.69 -58.69
C LYS A 42 5.11 -57.61 -57.99
N SER A 43 3.82 -57.53 -58.27
CA SER A 43 2.93 -56.57 -57.61
C SER A 43 2.73 -56.89 -56.12
N GLU A 44 2.73 -58.16 -55.74
CA GLU A 44 2.62 -58.60 -54.36
C GLU A 44 3.87 -58.23 -53.56
N GLN A 45 5.06 -58.48 -54.12
CA GLN A 45 6.34 -58.07 -53.51
C GLN A 45 6.45 -56.55 -53.32
N PHE A 46 6.06 -55.74 -54.31
CA PHE A 46 6.04 -54.28 -54.16
C PHE A 46 5.03 -53.79 -53.11
N GLN A 47 3.91 -54.48 -52.92
CA GLN A 47 2.94 -54.14 -51.87
C GLN A 47 3.45 -54.45 -50.48
N GLU A 48 4.22 -55.54 -50.32
CA GLU A 48 4.87 -55.90 -49.06
C GLU A 48 5.96 -54.88 -48.69
N GLU A 49 6.84 -54.51 -49.63
CA GLU A 49 7.89 -53.50 -49.40
C GLU A 49 7.29 -52.11 -49.06
N LEU A 50 6.21 -51.71 -49.73
CA LEU A 50 5.49 -50.47 -49.41
C LEU A 50 4.81 -50.53 -48.03
N ALA A 51 4.32 -51.70 -47.62
CA ALA A 51 3.72 -51.87 -46.31
C ALA A 51 4.76 -51.82 -45.19
N GLU A 52 5.96 -52.38 -45.42
CA GLU A 52 7.08 -52.34 -44.48
C GLU A 52 7.64 -50.91 -44.34
N ALA A 53 7.93 -50.22 -45.45
CA ALA A 53 8.38 -48.83 -45.42
C ALA A 53 7.36 -47.87 -44.76
N LYS A 54 6.06 -48.16 -44.92
CA LYS A 54 5.00 -47.39 -44.25
C LYS A 54 4.97 -47.62 -42.74
N ARG A 55 5.24 -48.85 -42.28
CA ARG A 55 5.34 -49.16 -40.85
C ARG A 55 6.55 -48.50 -40.22
N GLU A 56 7.72 -48.60 -40.85
CA GLU A 56 8.94 -47.94 -40.36
C GLU A 56 8.77 -46.41 -40.27
N PHE A 57 8.16 -45.79 -41.29
CA PHE A 57 7.87 -44.35 -41.26
C PHE A 57 6.85 -43.97 -40.18
N GLN A 58 5.86 -44.83 -39.91
CA GLN A 58 4.91 -44.61 -38.81
C GLN A 58 5.59 -44.72 -37.44
N ASP A 59 6.45 -45.71 -37.25
CA ASP A 59 7.19 -45.92 -36.00
C ASP A 59 8.16 -44.75 -35.72
N GLU A 60 8.87 -44.26 -36.75
CA GLU A 60 9.71 -43.06 -36.61
C GLU A 60 8.91 -41.80 -36.27
N LEU A 61 7.74 -41.65 -36.88
CA LEU A 61 6.85 -40.51 -36.64
C LEU A 61 6.27 -40.56 -35.21
N GLU A 62 5.93 -41.75 -34.72
CA GLU A 62 5.48 -41.97 -33.35
C GLU A 62 6.62 -41.74 -32.35
N ALA A 63 7.82 -42.23 -32.63
CA ALA A 63 9.00 -41.98 -31.80
C ALA A 63 9.33 -40.48 -31.68
N LYS A 64 9.27 -39.73 -32.80
CA LYS A 64 9.42 -38.26 -32.80
C LYS A 64 8.32 -37.57 -32.00
N LYS A 65 7.06 -37.96 -32.17
CA LYS A 65 5.93 -37.41 -31.38
C LYS A 65 6.09 -37.67 -29.88
N VAL A 66 6.56 -38.85 -29.48
CA VAL A 66 6.81 -39.20 -28.07
C VAL A 66 7.98 -38.39 -27.51
N ALA A 67 9.06 -38.21 -28.28
CA ALA A 67 10.20 -37.37 -27.90
C ALA A 67 9.77 -35.90 -27.72
N ASP A 68 8.99 -35.35 -28.67
CA ASP A 68 8.45 -33.99 -28.59
C ASP A 68 7.49 -33.81 -27.43
N MET A 69 6.62 -34.79 -27.16
CA MET A 69 5.74 -34.77 -25.97
C MET A 69 6.55 -34.77 -24.68
N ARG A 70 7.60 -35.61 -24.58
CA ARG A 70 8.47 -35.64 -23.39
C ARG A 70 9.21 -34.31 -23.21
N HIS A 71 9.67 -33.70 -24.29
CA HIS A 71 10.29 -32.38 -24.26
C HIS A 71 9.31 -31.31 -23.79
N LYS A 72 8.12 -31.23 -24.40
CA LYS A 72 7.05 -30.30 -24.00
C LYS A 72 6.63 -30.50 -22.55
N MET A 73 6.53 -31.74 -22.07
CA MET A 73 6.23 -32.04 -20.67
C MET A 73 7.34 -31.61 -19.72
N ARG A 74 8.62 -31.76 -20.10
CA ARG A 74 9.76 -31.29 -19.30
C ARG A 74 9.74 -29.76 -19.18
N VAL A 75 9.60 -29.07 -20.31
CA VAL A 75 9.50 -27.61 -20.37
C VAL A 75 8.28 -27.12 -19.56
N ALA A 76 7.11 -27.76 -19.69
CA ALA A 76 5.93 -27.40 -18.89
C ALA A 76 6.12 -27.64 -17.38
N ARG A 77 6.88 -28.66 -16.97
CA ARG A 77 7.24 -28.88 -15.57
C ARG A 77 8.19 -27.79 -15.08
N GLU A 78 9.19 -27.40 -15.87
CA GLU A 78 10.11 -26.31 -15.56
C GLU A 78 9.36 -24.98 -15.41
N TYR A 79 8.47 -24.63 -16.34
CA TYR A 79 7.61 -23.44 -16.22
C TYR A 79 6.74 -23.46 -14.96
N ARG A 80 6.11 -24.60 -14.64
CA ARG A 80 5.32 -24.71 -13.39
C ARG A 80 6.17 -24.55 -12.14
N LEU A 81 7.43 -24.99 -12.17
CA LEU A 81 8.36 -24.80 -11.05
C LEU A 81 8.78 -23.33 -10.93
N ILE A 82 9.04 -22.65 -12.04
CA ILE A 82 9.34 -21.21 -12.09
C ILE A 82 8.15 -20.41 -11.56
N GLU A 83 6.93 -20.66 -12.05
CA GLU A 83 5.72 -19.98 -11.58
C GLU A 83 5.46 -20.20 -10.09
N LYS A 84 5.67 -21.44 -9.58
CA LYS A 84 5.56 -21.73 -8.15
C LYS A 84 6.62 -21.00 -7.34
N PHE A 85 7.85 -20.95 -7.84
CA PHE A 85 8.95 -20.26 -7.19
C PHE A 85 8.71 -18.75 -7.13
N GLU A 86 8.33 -18.13 -8.26
CA GLU A 86 7.97 -16.72 -8.34
C GLU A 86 6.76 -16.39 -7.44
N GLY A 87 5.73 -17.23 -7.46
CA GLY A 87 4.57 -17.08 -6.57
C GLY A 87 4.94 -17.22 -5.09
N SER A 88 5.87 -18.10 -4.74
CA SER A 88 6.37 -18.24 -3.36
C SER A 88 7.20 -17.02 -2.93
N LYS A 89 8.07 -16.51 -3.80
CA LYS A 89 8.86 -15.30 -3.56
C LYS A 89 7.95 -14.08 -3.38
N LEU A 90 6.92 -13.95 -4.21
CA LEU A 90 5.94 -12.88 -4.10
C LEU A 90 5.17 -12.95 -2.78
N LYS A 91 4.77 -14.15 -2.32
CA LYS A 91 4.14 -14.34 -1.00
C LYS A 91 5.06 -13.94 0.15
N VAL A 92 6.35 -14.29 0.09
CA VAL A 92 7.35 -13.89 1.09
C VAL A 92 7.49 -12.37 1.11
N LEU A 93 7.68 -11.74 -0.04
CA LEU A 93 7.78 -10.27 -0.16
C LEU A 93 6.52 -9.56 0.33
N MET A 94 5.32 -10.10 0.03
CA MET A 94 4.06 -9.56 0.56
C MET A 94 3.96 -9.73 2.09
N GLY A 95 4.45 -10.84 2.63
CA GLY A 95 4.53 -11.06 4.07
C GLY A 95 5.48 -10.09 4.76
N GLU A 96 6.67 -9.87 4.18
CA GLU A 96 7.64 -8.88 4.65
C GLU A 96 7.08 -7.46 4.58
N LEU A 97 6.44 -7.10 3.46
CA LEU A 97 5.79 -5.80 3.29
C LEU A 97 4.66 -5.61 4.31
N LYS A 98 3.82 -6.62 4.53
CA LYS A 98 2.77 -6.57 5.55
C LYS A 98 3.36 -6.37 6.93
N THR A 99 4.43 -7.10 7.27
CA THR A 99 5.11 -6.98 8.56
C THR A 99 5.73 -5.59 8.74
N LEU A 100 6.32 -5.03 7.68
CA LEU A 100 6.85 -3.67 7.69
C LEU A 100 5.75 -2.62 7.83
N LEU A 101 4.62 -2.79 7.13
CA LEU A 101 3.45 -1.93 7.30
C LEU A 101 2.91 -2.04 8.73
N ASP A 102 2.68 -3.24 9.26
CA ASP A 102 2.17 -3.42 10.62
C ASP A 102 3.11 -2.78 11.67
N LYS A 103 4.42 -2.78 11.42
CA LYS A 103 5.43 -2.17 12.30
C LYS A 103 5.50 -0.64 12.17
N GLU A 104 5.45 -0.10 10.96
CA GLU A 104 5.68 1.33 10.68
C GLU A 104 4.37 2.12 10.53
N PHE A 105 3.22 1.44 10.46
CA PHE A 105 1.91 2.07 10.31
C PHE A 105 1.41 2.58 11.68
N PRO A 106 1.26 3.91 11.83
CA PRO A 106 1.11 4.56 13.12
C PRO A 106 -0.28 4.51 13.74
N LEU A 107 -1.31 4.19 12.95
CA LEU A 107 -2.70 4.22 13.40
C LEU A 107 -3.18 2.87 13.94
N LYS A 108 -4.12 2.92 14.89
CA LYS A 108 -4.97 1.79 15.29
C LYS A 108 -5.98 1.47 14.19
N ASP A 109 -6.33 0.19 14.04
CA ASP A 109 -7.42 -0.21 13.15
C ASP A 109 -8.76 0.44 13.56
N GLU A 110 -8.96 0.64 14.86
CA GLU A 110 -10.12 1.33 15.44
C GLU A 110 -10.17 2.83 15.12
N ALA A 111 -9.05 3.44 14.72
CA ALA A 111 -9.01 4.86 14.38
C ALA A 111 -9.56 5.14 12.98
N PHE A 112 -9.59 4.15 12.07
CA PHE A 112 -10.03 4.38 10.69
C PHE A 112 -11.47 4.86 10.56
N PRO A 113 -12.47 4.26 11.21
CA PRO A 113 -13.84 4.77 11.15
C PRO A 113 -13.94 6.21 11.67
N ILE A 114 -13.26 6.52 12.77
CA ILE A 114 -13.24 7.86 13.39
C ILE A 114 -12.64 8.90 12.43
N ILE A 115 -11.55 8.54 11.75
CA ILE A 115 -10.91 9.42 10.76
C ILE A 115 -11.84 9.64 9.56
N VAL A 116 -12.51 8.60 9.07
CA VAL A 116 -13.47 8.72 7.97
C VAL A 116 -14.63 9.63 8.34
N ASP A 117 -15.21 9.44 9.52
CA ASP A 117 -16.31 10.27 10.04
C ASP A 117 -15.88 11.74 10.16
N ALA A 118 -14.67 12.00 10.70
CA ALA A 118 -14.12 13.35 10.80
C ALA A 118 -13.91 14.00 9.41
N ILE A 119 -13.44 13.25 8.41
CA ILE A 119 -13.30 13.75 7.03
C ILE A 119 -14.66 14.16 6.47
N GLU A 120 -15.68 13.33 6.66
CA GLU A 120 -17.03 13.63 6.18
C GLU A 120 -17.63 14.85 6.87
N GLU A 121 -17.47 14.96 8.19
CA GLU A 121 -17.91 16.11 8.96
C GLU A 121 -17.19 17.39 8.51
N TYR A 122 -15.88 17.34 8.31
CA TYR A 122 -15.10 18.52 7.93
C TYR A 122 -15.45 18.99 6.51
N ARG A 123 -15.76 18.06 5.61
CA ARG A 123 -16.31 18.37 4.28
C ARG A 123 -17.68 19.04 4.38
N LYS A 124 -18.56 18.59 5.28
CA LYS A 124 -19.88 19.22 5.52
C LYS A 124 -19.73 20.63 6.10
N LEU A 125 -18.80 20.81 7.03
CA LEU A 125 -18.51 22.10 7.69
C LEU A 125 -17.68 23.05 6.81
N GLY A 126 -17.23 22.61 5.63
CA GLY A 126 -16.49 23.43 4.68
C GLY A 126 -15.18 24.00 5.24
N TYR A 127 -14.56 23.33 6.23
CA TYR A 127 -13.39 23.84 6.95
C TYR A 127 -13.60 25.20 7.62
N GLY A 128 -14.83 25.51 8.05
CA GLY A 128 -15.15 26.74 8.77
C GLY A 128 -14.64 26.77 10.22
N THR A 129 -15.03 27.82 10.96
CA THR A 129 -14.55 28.09 12.34
C THR A 129 -14.91 27.03 13.37
N GLN A 130 -15.87 26.15 13.04
CA GLN A 130 -16.31 25.02 13.87
C GLN A 130 -15.39 23.81 13.77
N VAL A 131 -14.44 23.80 12.82
CA VAL A 131 -13.53 22.69 12.62
C VAL A 131 -12.39 22.76 13.64
N PRO A 132 -12.26 21.76 14.53
CA PRO A 132 -11.22 21.77 15.54
C PRO A 132 -9.87 21.32 14.96
N LEU A 133 -8.80 21.83 15.58
CA LEU A 133 -7.46 21.31 15.36
C LEU A 133 -7.32 19.95 16.07
N ASN A 134 -7.07 18.89 15.32
CA ASN A 134 -6.76 17.59 15.91
C ASN A 134 -5.33 17.59 16.42
N VAL A 135 -5.10 17.07 17.63
CA VAL A 135 -3.75 16.95 18.19
C VAL A 135 -3.45 15.49 18.48
N ILE A 136 -2.33 15.02 17.95
CA ILE A 136 -1.85 13.65 18.16
C ILE A 136 -0.50 13.73 18.86
N LEU A 137 -0.41 13.11 20.03
CA LEU A 137 0.87 12.84 20.70
C LEU A 137 1.33 11.45 20.31
N LEU A 138 2.50 11.32 19.66
CA LEU A 138 3.05 10.00 19.35
C LEU A 138 3.55 9.32 20.61
N HIS A 139 3.17 8.05 20.74
CA HIS A 139 3.64 7.21 21.83
C HIS A 139 5.12 6.90 21.63
N THR A 140 5.84 6.87 22.74
CA THR A 140 7.24 6.49 22.82
C THR A 140 7.54 5.78 24.11
N LEU A 141 8.48 4.83 24.05
CA LEU A 141 8.90 4.07 25.22
C LEU A 141 7.70 3.44 25.95
N GLY A 142 6.78 2.80 25.23
CA GLY A 142 5.65 2.09 25.86
C GLY A 142 6.11 1.10 26.95
N ASN A 143 7.31 0.53 26.78
CA ASN A 143 7.96 -0.35 27.76
C ASN A 143 8.49 0.35 29.02
N ALA A 144 8.61 1.68 29.03
CA ALA A 144 8.99 2.44 30.22
C ALA A 144 7.80 2.64 31.18
N GLY A 145 6.60 2.20 30.78
CA GLY A 145 5.39 2.20 31.60
C GLY A 145 4.72 3.57 31.74
N ILE A 146 5.05 4.51 30.85
CA ILE A 146 4.34 5.80 30.69
C ILE A 146 2.89 5.48 30.30
N ASP A 147 1.95 5.93 31.11
CA ASP A 147 0.52 5.84 30.81
C ASP A 147 0.14 7.04 29.93
N TYR A 148 -0.06 6.77 28.64
CA TYR A 148 -0.46 7.79 27.67
C TYR A 148 -1.95 8.11 27.73
N ASP A 149 -2.78 7.19 28.21
CA ASP A 149 -4.21 7.45 28.38
C ASP A 149 -4.42 8.47 29.50
N GLU A 150 -3.71 8.35 30.63
CA GLU A 150 -3.72 9.35 31.72
C GLU A 150 -3.27 10.74 31.23
N ILE A 151 -2.28 10.77 30.33
CA ILE A 151 -1.79 12.02 29.72
C ILE A 151 -2.87 12.62 28.83
N VAL A 152 -3.50 11.84 27.95
CA VAL A 152 -4.54 12.34 27.04
C VAL A 152 -5.78 12.76 27.81
N ASP A 153 -6.22 12.02 28.84
CA ASP A 153 -7.32 12.42 29.72
C ASP A 153 -7.05 13.79 30.38
N SER A 154 -5.79 14.01 30.81
CA SER A 154 -5.38 15.31 31.33
C SER A 154 -5.36 16.41 30.27
N LEU A 155 -5.01 16.07 29.03
CA LEU A 155 -5.02 16.99 27.89
C LEU A 155 -6.46 17.37 27.49
N ASP A 156 -7.42 16.45 27.54
CA ASP A 156 -8.83 16.72 27.22
C ASP A 156 -9.38 17.88 28.09
N ILE A 157 -9.01 17.95 29.37
CA ILE A 157 -9.35 19.06 30.27
C ILE A 157 -8.77 20.40 29.77
N TYR A 158 -7.55 20.39 29.22
CA TYR A 158 -6.97 21.60 28.60
C TYR A 158 -7.60 21.90 27.24
N GLY A 159 -8.08 20.88 26.52
CA GLY A 159 -8.81 21.03 25.27
C GLY A 159 -10.07 21.87 25.47
N ASP A 160 -10.83 21.57 26.52
CA ASP A 160 -12.02 22.35 26.91
C ASP A 160 -11.68 23.81 27.23
N LYS A 161 -10.54 24.05 27.90
CA LYS A 161 -10.07 25.41 28.23
C LYS A 161 -9.58 26.20 27.01
N LEU A 162 -8.90 25.54 26.07
CA LEU A 162 -8.33 26.15 24.87
C LEU A 162 -9.41 26.43 23.81
N GLY A 163 -10.36 25.49 23.67
CA GLY A 163 -11.44 25.51 22.69
C GLY A 163 -10.97 25.27 21.25
N ASN A 164 -11.84 24.68 20.42
CA ASN A 164 -11.57 24.36 19.02
C ASN A 164 -10.32 23.48 18.80
N ILE A 165 -10.09 22.53 19.72
CA ILE A 165 -8.99 21.58 19.69
C ILE A 165 -9.49 20.23 20.20
N GLU A 166 -9.07 19.14 19.59
CA GLU A 166 -9.44 17.78 20.02
C GLU A 166 -8.19 16.90 20.09
N TYR A 167 -7.91 16.32 21.26
CA TYR A 167 -6.81 15.37 21.41
C TYR A 167 -7.26 13.99 20.96
N ARG A 168 -6.46 13.35 20.09
CA ARG A 168 -6.81 12.10 19.43
C ARG A 168 -5.91 10.96 19.87
N ARG A 169 -6.52 9.84 20.24
CA ARG A 169 -5.86 8.58 20.64
C ARG A 169 -5.64 7.63 19.46
N TRP A 170 -5.34 8.19 18.29
CA TRP A 170 -5.26 7.42 17.04
C TRP A 170 -3.99 6.56 16.95
N CYS A 171 -2.93 6.90 17.68
CA CYS A 171 -1.62 6.28 17.60
C CYS A 171 -1.20 5.67 18.94
N ASP A 172 -1.00 4.34 19.01
CA ASP A 172 -0.48 3.67 20.22
C ASP A 172 0.94 3.12 20.09
N LYS A 173 1.41 3.02 18.85
CA LYS A 173 2.67 2.34 18.55
C LYS A 173 3.84 3.28 18.80
N ASP A 174 4.94 2.72 19.28
CA ASP A 174 6.21 3.43 19.48
C ASP A 174 6.87 3.75 18.12
N ILE A 175 6.34 4.77 17.43
CA ILE A 175 6.77 5.14 16.07
C ILE A 175 7.32 6.57 16.01
N ALA A 176 7.90 7.10 17.08
CA ALA A 176 8.44 8.46 17.07
C ALA A 176 9.66 8.62 16.14
N ARG A 177 9.35 8.85 14.87
CA ARG A 177 10.28 9.13 13.78
C ARG A 177 9.57 10.01 12.76
N ASN A 178 10.37 10.78 12.03
CA ASN A 178 9.84 11.66 10.97
C ASN A 178 9.00 10.89 9.93
N ALA A 179 9.31 9.61 9.67
CA ALA A 179 8.51 8.77 8.77
C ALA A 179 7.05 8.61 9.22
N ALA A 180 6.80 8.43 10.53
CA ALA A 180 5.45 8.36 11.06
C ALA A 180 4.69 9.67 10.92
N LEU A 181 5.37 10.81 11.12
CA LEU A 181 4.80 12.15 10.89
C LEU A 181 4.34 12.32 9.44
N PHE A 182 5.18 11.93 8.47
CA PHE A 182 4.83 11.99 7.05
C PHE A 182 3.68 11.05 6.69
N ASN A 183 3.68 9.81 7.22
CA ASN A 183 2.63 8.83 6.98
C ASN A 183 1.29 9.31 7.56
N LEU A 184 1.28 9.82 8.79
CA LEU A 184 0.06 10.36 9.40
C LEU A 184 -0.49 11.53 8.61
N HIS A 185 0.36 12.48 8.22
CA HIS A 185 -0.12 13.60 7.43
C HIS A 185 -0.63 13.18 6.06
N ALA A 186 -0.03 12.16 5.43
CA ALA A 186 -0.52 11.61 4.17
C ALA A 186 -1.89 10.94 4.32
N ILE A 187 -2.10 10.20 5.43
CA ILE A 187 -3.37 9.51 5.71
C ILE A 187 -4.48 10.50 6.07
N LEU A 188 -4.16 11.49 6.91
CA LEU A 188 -5.10 12.50 7.39
C LEU A 188 -5.41 13.56 6.33
N GLY A 189 -4.53 13.75 5.34
CA GLY A 189 -4.76 14.62 4.19
C GLY A 189 -5.06 16.06 4.60
N ASN A 190 -6.26 16.53 4.26
CA ASN A 190 -6.70 17.91 4.52
C ASN A 190 -7.30 18.12 5.92
N ILE A 191 -7.24 17.14 6.82
CA ILE A 191 -7.72 17.32 8.21
C ILE A 191 -6.70 18.19 8.98
N PRO A 192 -7.11 19.35 9.53
CA PRO A 192 -6.29 20.12 10.46
C PRO A 192 -5.78 19.26 11.61
N THR A 193 -4.49 18.93 11.57
CA THR A 193 -3.83 18.06 12.53
C THR A 193 -2.46 18.59 12.93
N ALA A 194 -2.18 18.68 14.22
CA ALA A 194 -0.86 18.87 14.79
C ALA A 194 -0.37 17.55 15.40
N VAL A 195 0.74 17.02 14.89
CA VAL A 195 1.35 15.78 15.39
C VAL A 195 2.62 16.12 16.15
N ILE A 196 2.69 15.70 17.41
CA ILE A 196 3.80 15.95 18.33
C ILE A 196 4.55 14.63 18.53
N SER A 197 5.85 14.62 18.20
CA SER A 197 6.71 13.44 18.24
C SER A 197 7.86 13.65 19.22
N PRO A 198 7.78 13.12 20.45
CA PRO A 198 8.93 13.07 21.34
C PRO A 198 9.93 12.00 20.86
N LEU A 199 11.19 12.36 20.59
CA LEU A 199 12.26 11.41 20.25
C LEU A 199 13.26 11.32 21.40
N PHE A 200 13.39 10.13 21.96
CA PHE A 200 14.25 9.87 23.10
C PHE A 200 15.67 9.48 22.64
N TRP A 201 16.67 10.26 23.04
CA TRP A 201 18.07 10.05 22.66
C TRP A 201 19.04 10.63 23.69
N LYS A 202 20.06 9.86 24.11
CA LYS A 202 21.18 10.30 24.98
C LYS A 202 20.74 11.16 26.19
N ASN A 203 19.90 10.60 27.05
CA ASN A 203 19.29 11.22 28.23
C ASN A 203 18.53 12.54 27.95
N LYS A 204 18.02 12.70 26.73
CA LYS A 204 17.19 13.83 26.34
C LYS A 204 15.98 13.36 25.56
N VAL A 205 14.97 14.21 25.55
CA VAL A 205 13.79 14.09 24.68
C VAL A 205 13.79 15.26 23.73
N HIS A 206 13.87 14.96 22.45
CA HIS A 206 13.83 15.93 21.36
C HIS A 206 12.41 15.98 20.82
N PHE A 207 11.73 17.11 20.97
CA PHE A 207 10.37 17.26 20.43
C PHE A 207 10.44 17.74 18.99
N THR A 208 9.81 17.00 18.09
CA THR A 208 9.49 17.46 16.74
C THR A 208 7.98 17.57 16.60
N ALA A 209 7.51 18.53 15.81
CA ALA A 209 6.10 18.61 15.47
C ALA A 209 5.91 18.76 13.96
N ALA A 210 4.83 18.19 13.47
CA ALA A 210 4.31 18.41 12.13
C ALA A 210 2.96 19.11 12.28
N MET A 211 2.83 20.28 11.68
CA MET A 211 1.57 21.03 11.70
C MET A 211 0.93 20.98 10.33
N TRP A 212 -0.39 20.84 10.33
CA TRP A 212 -1.21 21.02 9.14
C TRP A 212 -1.18 22.47 8.67
N ASP A 213 -0.99 22.63 7.36
CA ASP A 213 -1.03 23.92 6.68
C ASP A 213 -1.91 23.74 5.44
N ALA A 214 -3.06 24.43 5.43
CA ALA A 214 -4.04 24.40 4.35
C ALA A 214 -3.46 24.76 2.98
N GLN A 215 -2.33 25.47 2.96
CA GLN A 215 -1.75 26.10 1.78
C GLN A 215 -0.41 25.48 1.37
N CYS A 216 0.09 24.50 2.12
CA CYS A 216 1.33 23.83 1.78
C CYS A 216 1.07 22.82 0.66
N GLU A 217 1.41 23.19 -0.58
CA GLU A 217 1.45 22.25 -1.73
C GLU A 217 2.54 21.17 -1.55
N THR A 218 3.45 21.34 -0.57
CA THR A 218 4.55 20.42 -0.26
C THR A 218 4.29 19.62 1.02
N LYS A 219 5.12 18.59 1.26
CA LYS A 219 5.10 17.72 2.46
C LYS A 219 4.91 18.55 3.75
N PRO A 220 4.28 17.99 4.80
CA PRO A 220 4.12 18.68 6.08
C PRO A 220 5.46 19.22 6.56
N LEU A 221 5.44 20.46 7.05
CA LEU A 221 6.63 21.08 7.58
C LEU A 221 6.92 20.49 8.96
N VAL A 222 7.77 19.47 8.98
CA VAL A 222 8.30 18.88 10.22
C VAL A 222 9.34 19.83 10.80
N ARG A 223 9.08 20.36 11.99
CA ARG A 223 9.98 21.30 12.68
C ARG A 223 10.51 20.67 13.96
N PRO A 224 11.83 20.65 14.20
CA PRO A 224 12.35 20.43 15.54
C PRO A 224 11.98 21.63 16.41
N LEU A 225 11.47 21.37 17.61
CA LEU A 225 11.00 22.41 18.53
C LEU A 225 12.07 22.73 19.57
N PHE A 226 12.32 21.79 20.48
CA PHE A 226 13.29 21.95 21.56
C PHE A 226 13.63 20.57 22.14
N SER A 227 14.57 20.55 23.08
CA SER A 227 14.97 19.34 23.79
C SER A 227 14.94 19.57 25.29
N ILE A 228 14.51 18.55 26.03
CA ILE A 228 14.52 18.55 27.50
C ILE A 228 15.40 17.41 28.00
N ASP A 229 15.94 17.56 29.19
CA ASP A 229 16.65 16.48 29.87
C ASP A 229 15.68 15.43 30.40
N CYS A 230 16.04 14.15 30.23
CA CYS A 230 15.29 13.01 30.71
C CYS A 230 16.22 11.84 31.02
N ASP A 231 16.24 11.39 32.27
CA ASP A 231 17.02 10.23 32.66
C ASP A 231 16.20 8.94 32.44
N PHE A 232 16.61 8.16 31.42
CA PHE A 232 15.99 6.90 31.06
C PHE A 232 15.95 5.86 32.17
N MET A 233 16.99 5.85 33.01
CA MET A 233 17.08 4.88 34.09
C MET A 233 16.09 5.22 35.19
N GLN A 234 15.83 6.51 35.41
CA GLN A 234 14.88 6.98 36.41
C GLN A 234 13.43 6.82 35.95
N LEU A 235 13.11 6.76 34.65
CA LEU A 235 11.76 6.44 34.15
C LEU A 235 11.19 5.10 34.66
N LYS A 236 12.06 4.21 35.17
CA LYS A 236 11.66 2.94 35.81
C LYS A 236 11.07 3.13 37.21
N THR A 237 11.32 4.25 37.88
CA THR A 237 10.74 4.53 39.21
C THR A 237 9.36 5.19 39.06
N SER A 238 8.43 4.86 39.95
CA SER A 238 7.05 5.38 39.91
C SER A 238 7.02 6.91 39.97
N ASP A 239 7.84 7.49 40.83
CA ASP A 239 7.76 8.91 41.16
C ASP A 239 8.32 9.77 40.04
N TYR A 240 9.47 9.38 39.49
CA TYR A 240 10.05 10.07 38.35
C TYR A 240 9.18 9.91 37.10
N ARG A 241 8.58 8.73 36.89
CA ARG A 241 7.65 8.49 35.79
C ARG A 241 6.45 9.42 35.86
N LYS A 242 5.78 9.51 37.02
CA LYS A 242 4.63 10.42 37.20
C LYS A 242 5.00 11.88 36.99
N MET A 243 6.14 12.30 37.54
CA MET A 243 6.67 13.65 37.30
C MET A 243 6.92 13.90 35.80
N PHE A 244 7.50 12.92 35.10
CA PHE A 244 7.76 13.03 33.67
C PHE A 244 6.47 13.02 32.83
N GLN A 245 5.46 12.24 33.21
CA GLN A 245 4.13 12.30 32.58
C GLN A 245 3.51 13.69 32.71
N GLN A 246 3.54 14.28 33.92
CA GLN A 246 3.08 15.66 34.12
C GLN A 246 3.84 16.66 33.25
N LYS A 247 5.16 16.47 33.12
CA LYS A 247 6.02 17.28 32.25
C LYS A 247 5.64 17.11 30.77
N LEU A 248 5.34 15.89 30.33
CA LEU A 248 4.89 15.60 28.97
C LEU A 248 3.51 16.22 28.69
N THR A 249 2.58 16.15 29.65
CA THR A 249 1.27 16.81 29.59
C THR A 249 1.47 18.32 29.43
N MET A 250 2.25 18.97 30.30
CA MET A 250 2.55 20.40 30.19
C MET A 250 3.12 20.76 28.81
N ILE A 251 4.12 20.03 28.33
CA ILE A 251 4.76 20.29 27.03
C ILE A 251 3.75 20.15 25.89
N THR A 252 2.93 19.11 25.94
CA THR A 252 1.93 18.83 24.91
C THR A 252 0.84 19.91 24.93
N THR A 253 0.38 20.35 26.12
CA THR A 253 -0.53 21.49 26.29
C THR A 253 0.06 22.78 25.69
N ILE A 254 1.34 23.05 25.91
CA ILE A 254 2.00 24.25 25.40
C ILE A 254 2.11 24.21 23.87
N ILE A 255 2.62 23.11 23.31
CA ILE A 255 2.76 22.97 21.85
C ILE A 255 1.39 23.04 21.18
N SER A 256 0.40 22.33 21.73
CA SER A 256 -0.97 22.34 21.20
C SER A 256 -1.65 23.69 21.32
N GLY A 257 -1.44 24.43 22.41
CA GLY A 257 -1.94 25.80 22.59
C GLY A 257 -1.37 26.77 21.56
N CYS A 258 -0.05 26.78 21.35
CA CYS A 258 0.59 27.60 20.31
C CYS A 258 0.13 27.19 18.89
N ALA A 259 0.06 25.89 18.62
CA ALA A 259 -0.39 25.36 17.34
C ALA A 259 -1.84 25.72 17.04
N ARG A 260 -2.71 25.63 18.05
CA ARG A 260 -4.12 26.02 17.97
C ARG A 260 -4.26 27.51 17.72
N ASP A 261 -3.55 28.35 18.46
CA ASP A 261 -3.63 29.79 18.28
C ASP A 261 -3.16 30.22 16.90
N SER A 262 -2.06 29.64 16.41
CA SER A 262 -1.62 29.83 15.03
C SER A 262 -2.67 29.35 14.03
N TYR A 263 -3.27 28.17 14.23
CA TYR A 263 -4.31 27.64 13.37
C TYR A 263 -5.56 28.55 13.34
N VAL A 264 -6.14 28.91 14.48
CA VAL A 264 -7.38 29.71 14.48
C VAL A 264 -7.14 31.15 14.03
N LEU A 265 -5.96 31.70 14.28
CA LEU A 265 -5.62 33.03 13.82
C LEU A 265 -5.43 33.05 12.30
N LEU A 266 -4.67 32.10 11.75
CA LEU A 266 -4.35 32.06 10.33
C LEU A 266 -5.48 31.47 9.48
N ALA A 267 -6.23 30.49 9.96
CA ALA A 267 -7.33 29.92 9.21
C ALA A 267 -8.61 30.75 9.32
N HIS A 268 -8.86 31.35 10.50
CA HIS A 268 -10.17 31.89 10.84
C HIS A 268 -10.16 33.36 11.32
N GLY A 269 -8.98 33.98 11.46
CA GLY A 269 -8.85 35.35 11.98
C GLY A 269 -9.28 35.51 13.45
N LEU A 270 -9.34 34.43 14.22
CA LEU A 270 -9.82 34.44 15.60
C LEU A 270 -8.71 34.79 16.60
N THR A 271 -9.11 35.34 17.75
CA THR A 271 -8.16 35.75 18.79
C THR A 271 -7.49 34.56 19.50
N PRO A 272 -6.17 34.61 19.73
CA PRO A 272 -5.44 33.64 20.54
C PRO A 272 -6.05 33.47 21.95
N THR A 273 -6.22 32.24 22.43
CA THR A 273 -6.78 31.95 23.77
C THR A 273 -5.74 31.39 24.74
N PHE A 274 -4.66 30.78 24.24
CA PHE A 274 -3.64 30.15 25.06
C PHE A 274 -3.00 31.09 26.11
N PRO A 275 -2.69 32.37 25.83
CA PRO A 275 -2.14 33.29 26.83
C PRO A 275 -3.04 33.48 28.05
N LYS A 276 -4.36 33.47 27.86
CA LYS A 276 -5.34 33.58 28.96
C LYS A 276 -5.37 32.32 29.80
N VAL A 277 -5.32 31.15 29.16
CA VAL A 277 -5.24 29.85 29.85
C VAL A 277 -3.98 29.79 30.71
N LEU A 278 -2.83 30.22 30.18
CA LEU A 278 -1.57 30.24 30.91
C LEU A 278 -1.55 31.22 32.09
N GLN A 279 -2.25 32.35 31.99
CA GLN A 279 -2.43 33.27 33.11
C GLN A 279 -3.40 32.75 34.17
N GLY A 280 -4.45 32.04 33.76
CA GLY A 280 -5.46 31.48 34.67
C GLY A 280 -4.99 30.24 35.43
N ASP A 281 -4.03 29.49 34.89
CA ASP A 281 -3.57 28.23 35.48
C ASP A 281 -2.23 28.39 36.23
N GLU A 282 -2.32 28.52 37.56
CA GLU A 282 -1.14 28.71 38.41
C GLU A 282 -0.21 27.48 38.43
N ALA A 283 -0.77 26.27 38.39
CA ALA A 283 0.01 25.04 38.43
C ALA A 283 0.83 24.88 37.14
N LEU A 284 0.20 25.10 35.98
CA LEU A 284 0.87 25.08 34.68
C LEU A 284 1.96 26.15 34.60
N ARG A 285 1.65 27.39 35.03
CA ARG A 285 2.61 28.51 35.05
C ARG A 285 3.81 28.22 35.93
N LYS A 286 3.60 27.71 37.15
CA LYS A 286 4.69 27.38 38.07
C LYS A 286 5.61 26.31 37.50
N MET A 287 5.06 25.30 36.80
CA MET A 287 5.84 24.27 36.13
C MET A 287 6.65 24.86 34.97
N LEU A 288 6.03 25.72 34.14
CA LEU A 288 6.69 26.38 33.01
C LEU A 288 7.86 27.29 33.44
N LEU A 289 7.69 28.05 34.54
CA LEU A 289 8.70 28.98 35.06
C LEU A 289 9.89 28.29 35.75
N ALA A 290 9.86 26.96 35.92
CA ALA A 290 10.99 26.22 36.46
C ALA A 290 12.21 26.36 35.53
N LYS A 291 13.41 26.54 36.10
CA LYS A 291 14.65 26.78 35.34
C LYS A 291 14.93 25.72 34.26
N GLU A 292 14.60 24.47 34.55
CA GLU A 292 14.73 23.32 33.66
C GLU A 292 13.80 23.36 32.44
N ASN A 293 12.74 24.16 32.47
CA ASN A 293 11.75 24.28 31.40
C ASN A 293 11.92 25.57 30.58
N LYS A 294 13.02 26.31 30.79
CA LYS A 294 13.37 27.47 29.99
C LYS A 294 13.28 27.25 28.47
N PRO A 295 13.76 26.11 27.90
CA PRO A 295 13.62 25.87 26.45
C PRO A 295 12.17 25.87 25.96
N VAL A 296 11.22 25.47 26.82
CA VAL A 296 9.78 25.45 26.51
C VAL A 296 9.21 26.87 26.51
N LEU A 297 9.61 27.70 27.48
CA LEU A 297 9.22 29.11 27.53
C LEU A 297 9.77 29.90 26.33
N ASP A 298 11.04 29.68 26.00
CA ASP A 298 11.70 30.29 24.83
C ASP A 298 10.99 29.87 23.53
N PHE A 299 10.55 28.61 23.44
CA PHE A 299 9.75 28.13 22.31
C PHE A 299 8.45 28.92 22.14
N ILE A 300 7.68 29.14 23.21
CA ILE A 300 6.41 29.91 23.14
C ILE A 300 6.67 31.29 22.53
N LEU A 301 7.60 32.06 23.12
CA LEU A 301 7.88 33.42 22.66
C LEU A 301 8.38 33.45 21.21
N ASN A 302 9.22 32.48 20.84
CA ASN A 302 9.72 32.38 19.47
C ASN A 302 8.60 32.02 18.49
N ASP A 303 7.64 31.18 18.86
CA ASP A 303 6.54 30.78 17.97
C ASP A 303 5.66 32.00 17.62
N TYR A 304 5.18 32.76 18.62
CA TYR A 304 4.40 33.98 18.37
C TYR A 304 5.18 35.01 17.56
N ARG A 305 6.46 35.24 17.89
CA ARG A 305 7.33 36.17 17.14
C ARG A 305 7.56 35.71 15.70
N ASN A 306 7.76 34.42 15.47
CA ASN A 306 7.92 33.86 14.13
C ASN A 306 6.64 34.01 13.31
N THR A 307 5.47 33.77 13.91
CA THR A 307 4.17 33.98 13.24
C THR A 307 3.97 35.45 12.87
N ILE A 308 4.31 36.40 13.76
CA ILE A 308 4.31 37.84 13.43
C ILE A 308 5.26 38.13 12.25
N GLN A 309 6.49 37.62 12.29
CA GLN A 309 7.45 37.84 11.21
C GLN A 309 6.97 37.25 9.87
N SER A 310 6.34 36.08 9.89
CA SER A 310 5.76 35.45 8.70
C SER A 310 4.64 36.31 8.11
N LEU A 311 3.74 36.84 8.93
CA LEU A 311 2.68 37.76 8.49
C LEU A 311 3.25 39.06 7.90
N THR A 312 4.31 39.60 8.48
CA THR A 312 4.96 40.84 8.00
C THR A 312 5.74 40.62 6.71
N LYS A 313 6.46 39.49 6.57
CA LYS A 313 7.33 39.17 5.42
C LYS A 313 6.61 38.50 4.25
N LEU A 314 5.31 38.20 4.36
CA LEU A 314 4.51 37.61 3.28
C LEU A 314 4.34 38.60 2.10
N GLU A 315 5.35 38.63 1.23
CA GLU A 315 5.22 38.99 -0.19
C GLU A 315 4.71 37.77 -0.98
N SER A 316 3.56 37.21 -0.57
CA SER A 316 2.95 36.14 -1.36
C SER A 316 2.29 36.74 -2.61
N PRO A 317 2.52 36.20 -3.82
CA PRO A 317 1.82 36.63 -5.03
C PRO A 317 0.31 36.37 -4.97
N LYS A 318 -0.17 35.58 -4.01
CA LYS A 318 -1.57 35.47 -3.61
C LYS A 318 -1.70 36.12 -2.23
N ARG A 319 -2.11 37.40 -2.16
CA ARG A 319 -2.40 38.07 -0.88
C ARG A 319 -3.59 37.36 -0.21
N ILE A 320 -3.32 36.57 0.82
CA ILE A 320 -4.32 35.77 1.55
C ILE A 320 -5.17 36.66 2.47
N PHE A 321 -4.55 37.72 3.01
CA PHE A 321 -5.19 38.70 3.87
C PHE A 321 -5.04 40.09 3.28
N THR A 322 -6.04 40.93 3.50
CA THR A 322 -5.96 42.36 3.28
C THR A 322 -4.97 43.01 4.26
N ASP A 323 -4.50 44.22 3.95
CA ASP A 323 -3.53 44.92 4.80
C ASP A 323 -4.12 45.29 6.18
N ASP A 324 -5.44 45.56 6.23
CA ASP A 324 -6.20 45.80 7.46
C ASP A 324 -6.31 44.53 8.32
N GLU A 325 -6.65 43.38 7.72
CA GLU A 325 -6.68 42.10 8.41
C GLU A 325 -5.32 41.73 8.97
N ARG A 326 -4.25 41.92 8.19
CA ARG A 326 -2.88 41.65 8.63
C ARG A 326 -2.51 42.48 9.87
N THR A 327 -2.85 43.76 9.87
CA THR A 327 -2.58 44.66 10.99
C THR A 327 -3.36 44.25 12.23
N PHE A 328 -4.62 43.83 12.06
CA PHE A 328 -5.42 43.27 13.15
C PHE A 328 -4.78 41.99 13.73
N LEU A 329 -4.39 41.02 12.89
CA LEU A 329 -3.79 39.75 13.33
C LEU A 329 -2.46 39.97 14.07
N ILE A 330 -1.60 40.86 13.55
CA ILE A 330 -0.35 41.24 14.23
C ILE A 330 -0.65 41.84 15.60
N GLY A 331 -1.63 42.74 15.70
CA GLY A 331 -2.03 43.33 16.97
C GLY A 331 -2.51 42.29 18.00
N GLN A 332 -3.20 41.24 17.57
CA GLN A 332 -3.60 40.13 18.45
C GLN A 332 -2.40 39.34 18.97
N LEU A 333 -1.42 39.04 18.09
CA LEU A 333 -0.20 38.32 18.47
C LEU A 333 0.72 39.16 19.38
N ASP A 334 0.81 40.47 19.16
CA ASP A 334 1.57 41.38 20.02
C ASP A 334 0.97 41.44 21.43
N ASN A 335 -0.36 41.49 21.54
CA ASN A 335 -1.04 41.43 22.83
C ASN A 335 -0.80 40.09 23.53
N ALA A 336 -0.89 38.97 22.81
CA ALA A 336 -0.58 37.65 23.32
C ALA A 336 0.87 37.56 23.83
N THR A 337 1.83 38.07 23.06
CA THR A 337 3.26 38.08 23.42
C THR A 337 3.49 38.88 24.71
N LYS A 338 2.90 40.08 24.82
CA LYS A 338 2.97 40.90 26.04
C LYS A 338 2.34 40.24 27.26
N MET A 339 1.31 39.42 27.08
CA MET A 339 0.68 38.66 28.16
C MET A 339 1.59 37.55 28.68
N ILE A 340 2.36 36.91 27.79
CA ILE A 340 3.30 35.84 28.12
C ILE A 340 4.59 36.41 28.73
N GLU A 341 5.09 37.54 28.24
CA GLU A 341 6.28 38.23 28.79
C GLU A 341 6.08 38.77 30.22
N LYS A 342 4.82 38.85 30.69
CA LYS A 342 4.46 39.28 32.05
C LYS A 342 4.34 38.12 33.06
N LEU A 343 4.53 36.88 32.61
CA LEU A 343 4.58 35.69 33.47
C LEU A 343 5.93 35.62 34.19
#